data_AF-A0A925SUS1-F1
#
_entry.id   AF-A0A925SUS1-F1
#
_cell.length_a   1.000
_cell.length_b   1.000
_cell.length_c   1.000
_cell.angle_alpha   90.00
_cell.angle_beta   90.00
_cell.angle_gamma   90.00
#
_symmetry.space_group_name_H-M   'P 1'
#
loop_
_entity.id
_entity.type
_entity.pdbx_description
1 polymer ?
#
loop_
_entity_poly.entity_id
_entity_poly.type
_entity_poly.pdbx_seq_one_letter_code
_entity_poly.pdbx_strand_id
1 'polypeptide(L)'
;MRRNPERSRAVLVALDIGRASHAEDRADEATRLVRSAGADVMQVIRGRRDRPDAATFAGSGKVDEIKQAMAEHRADIVVFDTQLTASQIRNLELALAAGNSAVQVYDRTDIILNIFAQRAQSHEGKLQVELARLEHLATRLVRGWTHLERQRGSLGKTGGPGEKQIELDRRLIRDKVKKLKERLKKVGKVRATQRAGRARSGVLRVAIVGYTNAGKSTLFNRITRADKYVADKLFATLDTTTRRVYLGEGANITLSDTVGFIRDLPHTLIEAFKATLEESVQADLLLHVVDSANPQYHEQIDSVNEVLAEIGASEVPQLLVYNQVDRSGLEPEIVRDSHDKILNIKVSAFTGAGIEALREVLAEAARDASRPLQTAA
;
A
#
# COMPACT_ATOMS: atom_id res chain seq x y z
N MET A 1 -16.88 -4.81 -17.76
CA MET A 1 -15.59 -4.94 -17.06
C MET A 1 -14.97 -3.55 -17.03
N ARG A 2 -14.63 -2.99 -15.86
CA ARG A 2 -13.99 -1.66 -15.78
C ARG A 2 -12.69 -1.66 -16.58
N ARG A 3 -12.37 -0.59 -17.30
CA ARG A 3 -11.13 -0.52 -18.11
C ARG A 3 -9.94 -0.43 -17.16
N ASN A 4 -8.80 -1.00 -17.52
CA ASN A 4 -7.59 -0.77 -16.74
C ASN A 4 -7.23 0.73 -16.87
N PRO A 5 -6.96 1.48 -15.78
CA PRO A 5 -6.57 2.90 -15.87
C PRO A 5 -5.26 3.12 -16.63
N GLU A 6 -4.49 2.06 -16.89
CA GLU A 6 -3.26 2.12 -17.66
C GLU A 6 -3.44 2.84 -19.01
N ARG A 7 -2.62 3.87 -19.26
CA ARG A 7 -2.62 4.78 -20.42
C ARG A 7 -3.90 5.61 -20.58
N SER A 8 -4.70 5.75 -19.53
CA SER A 8 -5.87 6.63 -19.53
C SER A 8 -5.49 8.05 -19.09
N ARG A 9 -6.16 9.04 -19.67
CA ARG A 9 -6.06 10.44 -19.22
C ARG A 9 -6.99 10.64 -18.03
N ALA A 10 -6.47 11.14 -16.92
CA ALA A 10 -7.17 11.22 -15.65
C ALA A 10 -7.34 12.66 -15.16
N VAL A 11 -8.51 12.97 -14.63
CA VAL A 11 -8.71 14.10 -13.71
C VAL A 11 -8.63 13.56 -12.29
N LEU A 12 -7.71 14.10 -11.49
CA LEU A 12 -7.55 13.75 -10.08
C LEU A 12 -8.34 14.74 -9.22
N VAL A 13 -9.11 14.22 -8.26
CA VAL A 13 -9.93 14.99 -7.32
C VAL A 13 -9.40 14.74 -5.92
N ALA A 14 -8.77 15.77 -5.33
CA ALA A 14 -8.23 15.76 -3.98
C ALA A 14 -8.98 16.79 -3.13
N LEU A 15 -9.97 16.31 -2.36
CA LEU A 15 -10.79 17.17 -1.50
C LEU A 15 -10.43 16.95 -0.03
N ASP A 16 -10.09 18.04 0.66
CA ASP A 16 -9.89 18.00 2.10
C ASP A 16 -11.21 18.11 2.82
N ILE A 17 -11.53 17.04 3.57
CA ILE A 17 -12.71 16.96 4.41
C ILE A 17 -12.29 17.23 5.85
N GLY A 18 -12.69 18.38 6.39
CA GLY A 18 -12.55 18.70 7.83
C GLY A 18 -11.12 18.80 8.38
N ARG A 19 -10.07 18.72 7.54
CA ARG A 19 -8.67 18.88 7.95
C ARG A 19 -8.05 20.12 7.28
N ALA A 20 -7.26 20.88 8.04
CA ALA A 20 -6.65 22.13 7.58
C ALA A 20 -5.16 21.99 7.22
N SER A 21 -4.50 20.92 7.66
CA SER A 21 -3.07 20.72 7.46
C SER A 21 -2.84 19.60 6.44
N HIS A 22 -1.91 19.83 5.49
CA HIS A 22 -1.33 18.83 4.58
C HIS A 22 -2.07 18.56 3.24
N ALA A 23 -2.86 19.50 2.75
CA ALA A 23 -3.55 19.43 1.45
C ALA A 23 -2.61 19.17 0.25
N GLU A 24 -1.47 19.86 0.22
CA GLU A 24 -0.53 19.85 -0.91
C GLU A 24 0.18 18.50 -1.03
N ASP A 25 0.75 18.00 0.07
CA ASP A 25 1.45 16.72 0.09
C ASP A 25 0.53 15.53 -0.23
N ARG A 26 -0.75 15.61 0.18
CA ARG A 26 -1.77 14.60 -0.16
C ARG A 26 -2.05 14.56 -1.65
N ALA A 27 -2.27 15.73 -2.26
CA ALA A 27 -2.49 15.81 -3.70
C ALA A 27 -1.28 15.32 -4.52
N ASP A 28 -0.06 15.59 -4.05
CA ASP A 28 1.16 15.15 -4.69
C ASP A 28 1.37 13.63 -4.56
N GLU A 29 1.11 13.08 -3.38
CA GLU A 29 1.08 11.62 -3.16
C GLU A 29 0.03 10.93 -4.04
N ALA A 30 -1.18 11.47 -4.10
CA ALA A 30 -2.26 10.97 -4.94
C ALA A 30 -1.89 11.01 -6.43
N THR A 31 -1.24 12.09 -6.86
CA THR A 31 -0.70 12.21 -8.23
C THR A 31 0.32 11.12 -8.50
N ARG A 32 1.25 10.86 -7.57
CA ARG A 32 2.22 9.76 -7.68
C ARG A 32 1.55 8.39 -7.71
N LEU A 33 0.46 8.17 -6.96
CA LEU A 33 -0.32 6.93 -7.01
C LEU A 33 -0.92 6.72 -8.40
N VAL A 34 -1.63 7.72 -8.93
CA VAL A 34 -2.29 7.60 -10.24
C VAL A 34 -1.28 7.37 -11.36
N ARG A 35 -0.15 8.09 -11.34
CA ARG A 35 0.96 7.86 -12.27
C ARG A 35 1.59 6.47 -12.11
N SER A 36 1.73 5.99 -10.88
CA SER A 36 2.26 4.64 -10.61
C SER A 36 1.34 3.53 -11.11
N ALA A 37 0.03 3.80 -11.20
CA ALA A 37 -0.95 2.91 -11.84
C ALA A 37 -0.95 3.01 -13.38
N GLY A 38 -0.13 3.90 -13.95
CA GLY A 38 0.04 4.07 -15.39
C GLY A 38 -0.94 5.04 -16.05
N ALA A 39 -1.68 5.84 -15.28
CA ALA A 39 -2.56 6.88 -15.80
C ALA A 39 -1.88 8.26 -15.80
N ASP A 40 -2.20 9.08 -16.81
CA ASP A 40 -1.67 10.43 -16.95
C ASP A 40 -2.60 11.44 -16.27
N VAL A 41 -2.14 12.03 -15.16
CA VAL A 41 -2.90 13.08 -14.45
C VAL A 41 -2.82 14.37 -15.26
N MET A 42 -3.94 14.74 -15.88
CA MET A 42 -4.07 15.94 -16.72
C MET A 42 -4.31 17.19 -15.89
N GLN A 43 -5.10 17.06 -14.83
CA GLN A 43 -5.46 18.16 -13.92
C GLN A 43 -5.73 17.60 -12.52
N VAL A 44 -5.36 18.38 -11.51
CA VAL A 44 -5.67 18.11 -10.10
C VAL A 44 -6.68 19.14 -9.62
N ILE A 45 -7.91 18.71 -9.39
CA ILE A 45 -8.98 19.51 -8.80
C ILE A 45 -8.86 19.39 -7.29
N ARG A 46 -8.58 20.53 -6.66
CA ARG A 46 -8.48 20.67 -5.21
C ARG A 46 -9.71 21.36 -4.65
N GLY A 47 -9.99 21.14 -3.37
CA GLY A 47 -11.06 21.83 -2.68
C GLY A 47 -11.13 21.46 -1.21
N ARG A 48 -11.72 22.34 -0.42
CA ARG A 48 -11.96 22.08 1.00
C ARG A 48 -13.46 22.04 1.25
N ARG A 49 -13.88 21.13 2.11
CA ARG A 49 -15.26 21.01 2.57
C ARG A 49 -15.31 20.52 4.00
N ASP A 50 -16.30 20.94 4.77
CA ASP A 50 -16.41 20.51 6.17
C ASP A 50 -16.86 19.06 6.28
N ARG A 51 -17.74 18.62 5.37
CA ARG A 51 -18.31 17.26 5.34
C ARG A 51 -18.49 16.77 3.92
N PRO A 52 -18.32 15.48 3.63
CA PRO A 52 -18.49 14.95 2.28
C PRO A 52 -19.96 15.05 1.87
N ASP A 53 -20.20 15.25 0.58
CA ASP A 53 -21.54 15.16 0.03
C ASP A 53 -22.04 13.70 0.02
N ALA A 54 -23.26 13.47 0.50
CA ALA A 54 -23.81 12.12 0.60
C ALA A 54 -24.03 11.48 -0.78
N ALA A 55 -24.33 12.29 -1.80
CA ALA A 55 -24.63 11.82 -3.13
C ALA A 55 -23.38 11.68 -3.99
N THR A 56 -22.44 12.63 -3.97
CA THR A 56 -21.30 12.65 -4.91
C THR A 56 -19.93 12.83 -4.25
N PHE A 57 -19.87 12.89 -2.92
CA PHE A 57 -18.69 13.27 -2.13
C PHE A 57 -18.24 14.74 -2.34
N ALA A 58 -18.20 15.22 -3.59
CA ALA A 58 -17.76 16.56 -3.96
C ALA A 58 -18.85 17.66 -3.91
N GLY A 59 -20.12 17.30 -4.13
CA GLY A 59 -21.22 18.25 -4.32
C GLY A 59 -21.34 18.75 -5.77
N SER A 60 -22.46 19.41 -6.11
CA SER A 60 -22.80 19.78 -7.48
C SER A 60 -21.78 20.70 -8.16
N GLY A 61 -21.40 21.81 -7.52
CA GLY A 61 -20.46 22.77 -8.14
C GLY A 61 -19.09 22.17 -8.48
N LYS A 62 -18.56 21.29 -7.61
CA LYS A 62 -17.32 20.56 -7.91
C LYS A 62 -17.51 19.48 -8.98
N VAL A 63 -18.69 18.86 -9.07
CA VAL A 63 -19.00 17.93 -10.17
C VAL A 63 -19.01 18.65 -11.51
N ASP A 64 -19.54 19.87 -11.57
CA ASP A 64 -19.51 20.69 -12.80
C ASP A 64 -18.08 21.07 -13.19
N GLU A 65 -17.25 21.46 -12.23
CA GLU A 65 -15.81 21.71 -12.43
C GLU A 65 -15.08 20.47 -12.95
N ILE A 66 -15.35 19.29 -12.38
CA ILE A 66 -14.78 18.01 -12.86
C ILE A 66 -15.22 17.76 -14.30
N LYS A 67 -16.50 17.98 -14.62
CA LYS A 67 -17.05 17.76 -15.96
C LYS A 67 -16.40 18.66 -17.00
N GLN A 68 -16.16 19.92 -16.64
CA GLN A 68 -15.43 20.88 -17.48
C GLN A 68 -13.98 20.43 -17.72
N ALA A 69 -13.25 20.12 -16.64
CA ALA A 69 -11.87 19.62 -16.72
C ALA A 69 -11.75 18.37 -17.61
N MET A 70 -12.70 17.43 -17.48
CA MET A 70 -12.75 16.25 -18.31
C MET A 70 -12.92 16.57 -19.79
N ALA A 71 -13.78 17.53 -20.13
CA ALA A 71 -14.01 17.94 -21.51
C ALA A 71 -12.78 18.65 -22.10
N GLU A 72 -12.20 19.60 -21.36
CA GLU A 72 -11.01 20.37 -21.74
C GLU A 72 -9.82 19.44 -22.01
N HIS A 73 -9.59 18.48 -21.10
CA HIS A 73 -8.46 17.57 -21.17
C HIS A 73 -8.78 16.23 -21.82
N ARG A 74 -9.98 16.03 -22.38
CA ARG A 74 -10.44 14.74 -22.95
C ARG A 74 -10.05 13.55 -22.05
N ALA A 75 -10.35 13.67 -20.76
CA ALA A 75 -10.03 12.64 -19.77
C ALA A 75 -11.03 11.49 -19.85
N ASP A 76 -10.54 10.27 -19.76
CA ASP A 76 -11.35 9.04 -19.84
C ASP A 76 -11.84 8.61 -18.46
N ILE A 77 -11.10 8.99 -17.42
CA ILE A 77 -11.32 8.53 -16.04
C ILE A 77 -11.24 9.70 -15.06
N VAL A 78 -11.96 9.55 -13.94
CA VAL A 78 -11.83 10.42 -12.77
C VAL A 78 -11.35 9.59 -11.61
N VAL A 79 -10.35 10.11 -10.89
CA VAL A 79 -9.79 9.49 -9.70
C VAL A 79 -10.08 10.37 -8.50
N PHE A 80 -10.66 9.79 -7.45
CA PHE A 80 -10.81 10.45 -6.15
C PHE A 80 -9.75 9.95 -5.18
N ASP A 81 -9.05 10.87 -4.52
CA ASP A 81 -8.04 10.57 -3.49
C ASP A 81 -8.65 10.17 -2.13
N THR A 82 -9.77 9.47 -2.16
CA THR A 82 -10.45 9.01 -0.96
C THR A 82 -11.18 7.70 -1.27
N GLN A 83 -11.71 7.06 -0.24
CA GLN A 83 -12.62 5.94 -0.44
C GLN A 83 -14.02 6.46 -0.73
N LEU A 84 -14.60 5.98 -1.83
CA LEU A 84 -15.97 6.34 -2.21
C LEU A 84 -16.92 5.19 -1.92
N THR A 85 -18.13 5.53 -1.45
CA THR A 85 -19.21 4.56 -1.36
C THR A 85 -19.69 4.16 -2.75
N ALA A 86 -20.26 2.96 -2.86
CA ALA A 86 -20.83 2.47 -4.11
C ALA A 86 -21.86 3.45 -4.71
N SER A 87 -22.65 4.12 -3.86
CA SER A 87 -23.64 5.10 -4.31
C SER A 87 -23.01 6.37 -4.85
N GLN A 88 -21.96 6.88 -4.20
CA GLN A 88 -21.24 8.06 -4.69
C GLN A 88 -20.63 7.81 -6.06
N ILE A 89 -19.97 6.66 -6.24
CA ILE A 89 -19.37 6.28 -7.52
C ILE A 89 -20.41 6.27 -8.63
N ARG A 90 -21.56 5.62 -8.42
CA ARG A 90 -22.63 5.60 -9.43
C ARG A 90 -23.13 6.99 -9.76
N ASN A 91 -23.44 7.78 -8.74
CA ASN A 91 -23.98 9.12 -8.94
C ASN A 91 -22.97 10.01 -9.68
N LEU A 92 -21.68 9.86 -9.38
CA LEU A 92 -20.60 10.52 -10.10
C LEU A 92 -20.52 10.03 -11.55
N GLU A 93 -20.50 8.72 -11.81
CA GLU A 93 -20.48 8.15 -13.17
C GLU A 93 -21.67 8.65 -14.00
N LEU A 94 -22.88 8.73 -13.41
CA LEU A 94 -24.08 9.26 -14.05
C LEU A 94 -24.01 10.77 -14.29
N ALA A 95 -23.55 11.55 -13.31
CA ALA A 95 -23.48 13.01 -13.43
C ALA A 95 -22.38 13.46 -14.41
N LEU A 96 -21.27 12.72 -14.46
CA LEU A 96 -20.12 13.00 -15.32
C LEU A 96 -20.30 12.48 -16.74
N ALA A 97 -21.21 11.52 -16.96
CA ALA A 97 -21.59 11.12 -18.30
C ALA A 97 -22.05 12.34 -19.11
N ALA A 98 -21.33 12.61 -20.19
CA ALA A 98 -21.64 13.64 -21.16
C ALA A 98 -21.70 12.98 -22.55
N GLY A 99 -22.91 12.86 -23.12
CA GLY A 99 -23.12 12.14 -24.37
C GLY A 99 -23.01 10.61 -24.24
N ASN A 100 -22.41 9.95 -25.25
CA ASN A 100 -22.29 8.49 -25.34
C ASN A 100 -21.02 7.90 -24.70
N SER A 101 -20.20 8.72 -24.03
CA SER A 101 -18.95 8.27 -23.42
C SER A 101 -19.16 7.90 -21.95
N ALA A 102 -19.02 6.60 -21.66
CA ALA A 102 -19.08 6.10 -20.28
C ALA A 102 -17.81 6.51 -19.50
N VAL A 103 -17.98 7.41 -18.53
CA VAL A 103 -16.92 7.82 -17.61
C VAL A 103 -16.76 6.79 -16.51
N GLN A 104 -15.50 6.46 -16.18
CA GLN A 104 -15.20 5.56 -15.06
C GLN A 104 -14.64 6.35 -13.88
N VAL A 105 -15.21 6.10 -12.70
CA VAL A 105 -14.77 6.71 -11.45
C VAL A 105 -14.03 5.68 -10.62
N TYR A 106 -12.78 6.00 -10.31
CA TYR A 106 -11.90 5.23 -9.45
C TYR A 106 -11.74 5.96 -8.11
N ASP A 107 -11.72 5.20 -7.02
CA ASP A 107 -11.35 5.71 -5.71
C ASP A 107 -9.90 5.33 -5.38
N ARG A 108 -9.38 5.80 -4.23
CA ARG A 108 -8.00 5.54 -3.81
C ARG A 108 -7.70 4.04 -3.72
N THR A 109 -8.66 3.24 -3.24
CA THR A 109 -8.51 1.77 -3.11
C THR A 109 -8.36 1.11 -4.48
N ASP A 110 -9.18 1.51 -5.46
CA ASP A 110 -9.10 0.96 -6.81
C ASP A 110 -7.71 1.22 -7.43
N ILE A 111 -7.17 2.44 -7.27
CA ILE A 111 -5.85 2.80 -7.81
C ILE A 111 -4.76 1.94 -7.17
N ILE A 112 -4.75 1.81 -5.84
CA ILE A 112 -3.77 0.98 -5.13
C ILE A 112 -3.85 -0.48 -5.61
N LEU A 113 -5.05 -1.05 -5.72
CA LEU A 113 -5.25 -2.42 -6.23
C LEU A 113 -4.75 -2.59 -7.67
N ASN A 114 -4.90 -1.58 -8.52
CA ASN A 114 -4.38 -1.62 -9.88
C ASN A 114 -2.84 -1.59 -9.91
N ILE A 115 -2.21 -0.77 -9.07
CA ILE A 115 -0.75 -0.78 -8.90
C ILE A 115 -0.30 -2.19 -8.48
N PHE A 116 -0.93 -2.76 -7.45
CA PHE A 116 -0.58 -4.10 -6.99
C PHE A 116 -0.79 -5.18 -8.05
N ALA A 117 -1.84 -5.09 -8.86
CA ALA A 117 -2.06 -6.03 -9.96
C ALA A 117 -0.93 -5.98 -11.01
N GLN A 118 -0.36 -4.80 -11.26
CA GLN A 118 0.79 -4.64 -12.15
C GLN A 118 2.10 -5.14 -11.52
N ARG A 119 2.21 -5.09 -10.19
CA ARG A 119 3.43 -5.43 -9.45
C ARG A 119 3.50 -6.90 -9.03
N ALA A 120 2.38 -7.58 -8.86
CA ALA A 120 2.31 -8.98 -8.46
C ALA A 120 2.91 -9.91 -9.54
N GLN A 121 4.12 -10.41 -9.30
CA GLN A 121 4.78 -11.36 -10.18
C GLN A 121 4.61 -12.79 -9.68
N SER A 122 4.72 -12.99 -8.37
CA SER A 122 4.57 -14.31 -7.73
C SER A 122 3.14 -14.84 -7.85
N HIS A 123 3.01 -16.17 -7.84
CA HIS A 123 1.69 -16.81 -7.86
C HIS A 123 0.85 -16.42 -6.63
N GLU A 124 1.48 -16.31 -5.47
CA GLU A 124 0.81 -15.90 -4.23
C GLU A 124 0.35 -14.44 -4.29
N GLY A 125 1.22 -13.53 -4.71
CA GLY A 125 0.88 -12.12 -4.87
C GLY A 125 -0.29 -11.92 -5.83
N LYS A 126 -0.32 -12.67 -6.95
CA LYS A 126 -1.45 -12.63 -7.89
C LYS A 126 -2.76 -13.09 -7.25
N LEU A 127 -2.74 -14.15 -6.45
CA LEU A 127 -3.92 -14.64 -5.72
C LEU A 127 -4.40 -13.64 -4.67
N GLN A 128 -3.50 -12.99 -3.94
CA GLN A 128 -3.85 -11.97 -2.94
C GLN A 128 -4.46 -10.73 -3.58
N VAL A 129 -3.88 -10.24 -4.67
CA VAL A 129 -4.44 -9.10 -5.40
C VAL A 129 -5.82 -9.45 -5.98
N GLU A 130 -5.98 -10.65 -6.56
CA GLU A 130 -7.29 -11.08 -7.06
C GLU A 130 -8.33 -11.16 -5.95
N LEU A 131 -7.95 -11.73 -4.79
CA LEU A 131 -8.82 -11.78 -3.61
C LEU A 131 -9.24 -10.37 -3.18
N ALA A 132 -8.27 -9.47 -3.01
CA ALA A 132 -8.52 -8.09 -2.58
C ALA A 132 -9.45 -7.35 -3.56
N ARG A 133 -9.25 -7.53 -4.87
CA ARG A 133 -10.12 -6.96 -5.91
C ARG A 133 -11.54 -7.50 -5.85
N LEU A 134 -11.71 -8.80 -5.62
CA LEU A 134 -13.03 -9.41 -5.51
C LEU A 134 -13.76 -8.99 -4.23
N GLU A 135 -13.05 -8.89 -3.10
CA GLU A 135 -13.62 -8.39 -1.85
C GLU A 135 -14.03 -6.91 -1.98
N HIS A 136 -13.18 -6.09 -2.58
CA HIS A 136 -13.51 -4.70 -2.88
C HIS A 136 -14.72 -4.58 -3.82
N LEU A 137 -14.79 -5.40 -4.87
CA LEU A 137 -15.93 -5.43 -5.79
C LEU A 137 -17.22 -5.90 -5.10
N ALA A 138 -17.13 -6.87 -4.20
CA ALA A 138 -18.27 -7.43 -3.49
C ALA A 138 -19.04 -6.37 -2.68
N THR A 139 -18.31 -5.46 -2.02
CA THR A 139 -18.92 -4.37 -1.25
C THR A 139 -19.69 -3.38 -2.13
N ARG A 140 -19.35 -3.31 -3.43
CA ARG A 140 -19.88 -2.32 -4.36
C ARG A 140 -21.04 -2.81 -5.22
N LEU A 141 -21.18 -4.13 -5.38
CA LEU A 141 -22.26 -4.73 -6.17
C LEU A 141 -23.66 -4.51 -5.58
N VAL A 142 -23.76 -4.36 -4.26
CA VAL A 142 -25.03 -4.27 -3.53
C VAL A 142 -25.94 -3.12 -3.99
N ARG A 143 -25.36 -2.02 -4.50
CA ARG A 143 -26.15 -0.85 -4.91
C ARG A 143 -26.06 -0.52 -6.40
N GLY A 144 -25.16 -1.20 -7.13
CA GLY A 144 -24.85 -1.00 -8.55
C GLY A 144 -26.06 -1.06 -9.50
N TRP A 145 -27.05 -1.86 -9.12
CA TRP A 145 -28.04 -2.43 -10.03
C TRP A 145 -29.49 -2.00 -9.74
N THR A 146 -29.71 -1.10 -8.79
CA THR A 146 -31.05 -0.60 -8.39
C THR A 146 -31.79 0.15 -9.51
N HIS A 147 -31.15 0.42 -10.65
CA HIS A 147 -31.78 1.03 -11.83
C HIS A 147 -32.39 0.03 -12.82
N LEU A 148 -31.98 -1.25 -12.81
CA LEU A 148 -32.65 -2.29 -13.60
C LEU A 148 -34.04 -2.64 -13.05
N GLU A 149 -34.30 -2.32 -11.78
CA GLU A 149 -35.62 -2.44 -11.16
C GLU A 149 -36.60 -1.37 -11.63
N ARG A 150 -36.14 -0.13 -11.86
CA ARG A 150 -37.04 1.00 -12.16
C ARG A 150 -37.47 1.10 -13.62
N GLN A 151 -36.71 0.56 -14.57
CA GLN A 151 -37.09 0.62 -15.99
C GLN A 151 -38.15 -0.43 -16.39
N ARG A 152 -38.55 -1.34 -15.49
CA ARG A 152 -39.54 -2.41 -15.76
C ARG A 152 -40.70 -2.50 -14.76
N GLY A 153 -40.75 -1.61 -13.76
CA GLY A 153 -41.73 -1.69 -12.68
C GLY A 153 -43.08 -1.03 -12.99
N SER A 154 -43.97 -1.72 -13.72
CA SER A 154 -45.43 -1.44 -13.72
C SER A 154 -46.27 -2.58 -13.11
N LEU A 155 -45.67 -3.67 -12.63
CA LEU A 155 -46.42 -4.82 -12.10
C LEU A 155 -45.79 -5.31 -10.79
N GLY A 156 -46.50 -5.09 -9.68
CA GLY A 156 -46.09 -5.35 -8.31
C GLY A 156 -45.95 -6.83 -7.95
N LYS A 157 -44.84 -7.46 -8.34
CA LYS A 157 -44.32 -8.68 -7.69
C LYS A 157 -42.91 -8.42 -7.19
N THR A 158 -42.75 -8.41 -5.87
CA THR A 158 -41.46 -8.44 -5.16
C THR A 158 -40.64 -9.63 -5.66
N GLY A 159 -39.41 -9.42 -6.14
CA GLY A 159 -38.58 -10.49 -6.74
C GLY A 159 -38.40 -10.42 -8.26
N GLY A 160 -38.02 -9.25 -8.80
CA GLY A 160 -37.79 -9.06 -10.24
C GLY A 160 -36.57 -9.83 -10.78
N PRO A 161 -36.44 -10.01 -12.11
CA PRO A 161 -35.30 -10.70 -12.74
C PRO A 161 -33.93 -10.11 -12.38
N GLY A 162 -33.86 -8.80 -12.13
CA GLY A 162 -32.62 -8.11 -11.72
C GLY A 162 -32.18 -8.46 -10.28
N GLU A 163 -33.12 -8.63 -9.36
CA GLU A 163 -32.82 -9.00 -7.96
C GLU A 163 -32.20 -10.40 -7.88
N LYS A 164 -32.75 -11.35 -8.66
CA LYS A 164 -32.19 -12.69 -8.82
C LYS A 164 -30.79 -12.67 -9.44
N GLN A 165 -30.55 -11.81 -10.43
CA GLN A 165 -29.24 -11.69 -11.08
C GLN A 165 -28.18 -11.15 -10.12
N ILE A 166 -28.51 -10.14 -9.31
CA ILE A 166 -27.61 -9.59 -8.28
C ILE A 166 -27.27 -10.66 -7.23
N GLU A 167 -28.26 -11.43 -6.79
CA GLU A 167 -28.04 -12.50 -5.82
C GLU A 167 -27.12 -13.60 -6.38
N LEU A 168 -27.33 -13.98 -7.65
CA LEU A 168 -26.47 -14.93 -8.36
C LEU A 168 -25.04 -14.40 -8.49
N ASP A 169 -24.84 -13.16 -8.92
CA ASP A 169 -23.51 -12.56 -9.05
C ASP A 169 -22.80 -12.47 -7.68
N ARG A 170 -23.54 -12.09 -6.64
CA ARG A 170 -23.03 -12.08 -5.26
C ARG A 170 -22.66 -13.48 -4.78
N ARG A 171 -23.43 -14.51 -5.15
CA ARG A 171 -23.11 -15.90 -4.83
C ARG A 171 -21.84 -16.33 -5.57
N LEU A 172 -21.73 -16.05 -6.85
CA LEU A 172 -20.55 -16.36 -7.66
C LEU A 172 -19.27 -15.72 -7.10
N ILE A 173 -19.34 -14.45 -6.69
CA ILE A 173 -18.19 -13.77 -6.10
C ILE A 173 -17.83 -14.34 -4.74
N ARG A 174 -18.81 -14.61 -3.87
CA ARG A 174 -18.55 -15.29 -2.59
C ARG A 174 -17.89 -16.65 -2.78
N ASP A 175 -18.35 -17.44 -3.75
CA ASP A 175 -17.79 -18.75 -4.04
C ASP A 175 -16.35 -18.63 -4.58
N LYS A 176 -16.05 -17.62 -5.41
CA LYS A 176 -14.68 -17.32 -5.87
C LYS A 176 -13.78 -16.89 -4.72
N VAL A 177 -14.23 -15.95 -3.88
CA VAL A 177 -13.51 -15.48 -2.68
C VAL A 177 -13.16 -16.66 -1.78
N LYS A 178 -14.13 -17.54 -1.50
CA LYS A 178 -13.91 -18.75 -0.70
C LYS A 178 -12.81 -19.64 -1.31
N LYS A 179 -12.89 -19.93 -2.61
CA LYS A 179 -11.88 -20.75 -3.31
C LYS A 179 -10.48 -20.11 -3.27
N LEU A 180 -10.39 -18.79 -3.42
CA LEU A 180 -9.11 -18.07 -3.34
C LEU A 180 -8.51 -18.13 -1.93
N LYS A 181 -9.33 -17.93 -0.89
CA LYS A 181 -8.88 -18.07 0.51
C LYS A 181 -8.38 -19.49 0.80
N GLU A 182 -9.05 -20.52 0.30
CA GLU A 182 -8.60 -21.91 0.42
C GLU A 182 -7.26 -22.16 -0.30
N ARG A 183 -7.07 -21.60 -1.50
CA ARG A 183 -5.80 -21.68 -2.23
C ARG A 183 -4.67 -20.97 -1.48
N LEU A 184 -4.91 -19.76 -0.98
CA LEU A 184 -3.93 -19.01 -0.17
C LEU A 184 -3.55 -19.77 1.09
N LYS A 185 -4.49 -20.42 1.76
CA LYS A 185 -4.20 -21.28 2.93
C LYS A 185 -3.25 -22.42 2.58
N LYS A 186 -3.37 -23.02 1.40
CA LYS A 186 -2.43 -24.07 0.93
C LYS A 186 -1.03 -23.51 0.68
N VAL A 187 -0.93 -22.35 0.02
CA VAL A 187 0.35 -21.68 -0.24
C VAL A 187 1.04 -21.30 1.08
N GLY A 188 0.27 -20.78 2.05
CA GLY A 188 0.76 -20.43 3.38
C GLY A 188 1.38 -21.62 4.15
N LYS A 189 0.85 -22.85 3.98
CA LYS A 189 1.44 -24.06 4.58
C LYS A 189 2.83 -24.39 4.02
N VAL A 190 3.02 -24.24 2.71
CA VAL A 190 4.32 -24.45 2.07
C VAL A 190 5.33 -23.44 2.60
N ARG A 191 4.94 -22.16 2.69
CA ARG A 191 5.76 -21.11 3.32
C ARG A 191 6.09 -21.42 4.77
N ALA A 192 5.12 -21.84 5.58
CA ALA A 192 5.34 -22.23 6.98
C ALA A 192 6.42 -23.33 7.11
N THR A 193 6.43 -24.28 6.19
CA THR A 193 7.43 -25.37 6.18
C THR A 193 8.83 -24.84 5.84
N GLN A 194 8.95 -24.00 4.79
CA GLN A 194 10.23 -23.35 4.46
C GLN A 194 10.73 -22.46 5.61
N ARG A 195 9.81 -21.77 6.30
CA ARG A 195 10.09 -20.94 7.47
C ARG A 195 10.61 -21.74 8.65
N ALA A 196 9.99 -22.87 8.98
CA ALA A 196 10.43 -23.74 10.08
C ALA A 196 11.87 -24.23 9.85
N GLY A 197 12.28 -24.45 8.61
CA GLY A 197 13.68 -24.75 8.26
C GLY A 197 14.64 -23.59 8.55
N ARG A 198 14.22 -22.34 8.31
CA ARG A 198 15.04 -21.14 8.55
C ARG A 198 15.11 -20.77 10.04
N ALA A 199 14.01 -20.90 10.78
CA ALA A 199 13.99 -20.62 12.23
C ALA A 199 14.98 -21.49 13.01
N ARG A 200 15.23 -22.72 12.54
CA ARG A 200 16.23 -23.64 13.14
C ARG A 200 17.68 -23.25 12.90
N SER A 201 17.95 -22.27 12.03
CA SER A 201 19.32 -21.88 11.68
C SER A 201 19.97 -20.91 12.68
N GLY A 202 19.21 -20.35 13.62
CA GLY A 202 19.72 -19.38 14.61
C GLY A 202 20.16 -18.03 14.01
N VAL A 203 19.80 -17.76 12.74
CA VAL A 203 20.18 -16.54 12.03
C VAL A 203 19.18 -15.42 12.34
N LEU A 204 19.68 -14.23 12.69
CA LEU A 204 18.84 -13.05 12.95
C LEU A 204 18.04 -12.65 11.69
N ARG A 205 16.72 -12.56 11.84
CA ARG A 205 15.79 -12.17 10.78
C ARG A 205 15.48 -10.69 10.84
N VAL A 206 15.84 -9.98 9.80
CA VAL A 206 15.68 -8.52 9.69
C VAL A 206 14.72 -8.21 8.56
N ALA A 207 13.67 -7.43 8.84
CA ALA A 207 12.73 -6.97 7.82
C ALA A 207 12.81 -5.45 7.65
N ILE A 208 12.89 -4.98 6.41
CA ILE A 208 12.89 -3.55 6.09
C ILE A 208 11.45 -3.09 5.94
N VAL A 209 11.02 -2.18 6.80
CA VAL A 209 9.68 -1.57 6.79
C VAL A 209 9.78 -0.06 6.59
N GLY A 210 8.66 0.58 6.26
CA GLY A 210 8.60 2.03 6.09
C GLY A 210 7.75 2.48 4.91
N TYR A 211 7.62 3.79 4.77
CA TYR A 211 6.75 4.43 3.81
C TYR A 211 7.18 4.16 2.35
N THR A 212 6.25 4.16 1.40
CA THR A 212 6.58 4.06 -0.03
C THR A 212 7.50 5.20 -0.44
N ASN A 213 8.50 4.88 -1.27
CA ASN A 213 9.59 5.79 -1.67
C ASN A 213 10.59 6.21 -0.59
N ALA A 214 10.53 5.65 0.63
CA ALA A 214 11.56 5.90 1.65
C ALA A 214 12.96 5.34 1.29
N GLY A 215 13.10 4.62 0.16
CA GLY A 215 14.36 4.01 -0.29
C GLY A 215 14.63 2.61 0.26
N LYS A 216 13.60 1.89 0.75
CA LYS A 216 13.70 0.50 1.24
C LYS A 216 14.41 -0.44 0.27
N SER A 217 13.96 -0.51 -0.99
CA SER A 217 14.56 -1.40 -1.99
C SER A 217 15.96 -0.95 -2.40
N THR A 218 16.24 0.36 -2.39
CA THR A 218 17.60 0.91 -2.59
C THR A 218 18.54 0.47 -1.48
N LEU A 219 18.09 0.56 -0.21
CA LEU A 219 18.84 0.13 0.96
C LEU A 219 19.08 -1.39 0.91
N PHE A 220 18.04 -2.16 0.61
CA PHE A 220 18.12 -3.61 0.43
C PHE A 220 19.20 -3.99 -0.57
N ASN A 221 19.18 -3.40 -1.77
CA ASN A 221 20.15 -3.69 -2.82
C ASN A 221 21.56 -3.39 -2.39
N ARG A 222 21.76 -2.26 -1.72
CA ARG A 222 23.09 -1.86 -1.30
C ARG A 222 23.67 -2.79 -0.22
N ILE A 223 22.85 -3.16 0.76
CA ILE A 223 23.29 -4.09 1.81
C ILE A 223 23.54 -5.49 1.25
N THR A 224 22.68 -5.95 0.34
CA THR A 224 22.74 -7.31 -0.23
C THR A 224 23.63 -7.44 -1.46
N ARG A 225 24.17 -6.32 -2.00
CA ARG A 225 24.82 -6.23 -3.30
C ARG A 225 24.01 -6.89 -4.42
N ALA A 226 22.69 -6.67 -4.40
CA ALA A 226 21.75 -7.27 -5.34
C ALA A 226 21.26 -6.27 -6.39
N ASP A 227 20.99 -6.76 -7.59
CA ASP A 227 20.38 -5.99 -8.69
C ASP A 227 18.84 -6.09 -8.67
N LYS A 228 18.19 -5.75 -7.55
CA LYS A 228 16.71 -5.65 -7.56
C LYS A 228 16.29 -4.39 -8.30
N TYR A 229 15.21 -4.45 -9.05
CA TYR A 229 14.64 -3.27 -9.69
C TYR A 229 14.21 -2.21 -8.65
N VAL A 230 14.71 -0.99 -8.81
CA VAL A 230 14.31 0.20 -8.05
C VAL A 230 13.74 1.20 -9.03
N ALA A 231 12.56 1.73 -8.72
CA ALA A 231 11.93 2.79 -9.49
C ALA A 231 11.29 3.81 -8.56
N ASP A 232 11.25 5.07 -9.00
CA ASP A 232 10.51 6.15 -8.38
C ASP A 232 9.00 6.00 -8.65
N LYS A 233 8.44 4.88 -8.20
CA LYS A 233 7.02 4.51 -8.30
C LYS A 233 6.55 3.97 -6.95
N LEU A 234 5.34 4.32 -6.56
CA LEU A 234 4.74 3.80 -5.34
C LEU A 234 4.51 2.29 -5.48
N PHE A 235 4.70 1.58 -4.37
CA PHE A 235 4.65 0.12 -4.32
C PHE A 235 5.55 -0.59 -5.35
N ALA A 236 6.75 -0.06 -5.60
CA ALA A 236 7.75 -0.69 -6.47
C ALA A 236 8.02 -2.16 -6.11
N THR A 237 7.92 -2.50 -4.81
CA THR A 237 8.02 -3.87 -4.29
C THR A 237 6.68 -4.30 -3.71
N LEU A 238 6.16 -5.44 -4.21
CA LEU A 238 5.02 -6.15 -3.62
C LEU A 238 5.43 -7.55 -3.13
N ASP A 239 6.17 -8.30 -3.95
CA ASP A 239 6.65 -9.62 -3.56
C ASP A 239 7.87 -9.52 -2.63
N THR A 240 7.74 -10.08 -1.42
CA THR A 240 8.79 -10.10 -0.41
C THR A 240 10.03 -10.81 -0.95
N THR A 241 11.19 -10.17 -0.82
CA THR A 241 12.48 -10.75 -1.25
C THR A 241 13.39 -10.91 -0.05
N THR A 242 13.79 -12.14 0.25
CA THR A 242 14.70 -12.44 1.35
C THR A 242 16.06 -12.86 0.81
N ARG A 243 17.14 -12.27 1.34
CA ARG A 243 18.51 -12.65 1.03
C ARG A 243 19.33 -12.83 2.31
N ARG A 244 20.28 -13.77 2.27
CA ARG A 244 21.29 -13.89 3.32
C ARG A 244 22.36 -12.84 3.10
N VAL A 245 22.71 -12.11 4.15
CA VAL A 245 23.76 -11.09 4.14
C VAL A 245 24.84 -11.52 5.12
N TYR A 246 26.08 -11.54 4.64
CA TYR A 246 27.26 -11.73 5.47
C TYR A 246 27.75 -10.36 5.92
N LEU A 247 27.85 -10.15 7.23
CA LEU A 247 28.20 -8.87 7.84
C LEU A 247 29.68 -8.78 8.28
N GLY A 248 30.48 -9.80 7.98
CA GLY A 248 31.85 -9.91 8.49
C GLY A 248 31.91 -10.64 9.84
N GLU A 249 33.12 -11.04 10.25
CA GLU A 249 33.39 -11.64 11.57
C GLU A 249 32.52 -12.86 11.94
N GLY A 250 32.07 -13.63 10.94
CA GLY A 250 31.21 -14.81 11.15
C GLY A 250 29.73 -14.50 11.39
N ALA A 251 29.34 -13.23 11.53
CA ALA A 251 27.94 -12.82 11.67
C ALA A 251 27.23 -12.85 10.31
N ASN A 252 26.01 -13.37 10.30
CA ASN A 252 25.14 -13.34 9.15
C ASN A 252 23.69 -13.11 9.56
N ILE A 253 22.93 -12.46 8.67
CA ILE A 253 21.51 -12.15 8.86
C ILE A 253 20.72 -12.58 7.63
N THR A 254 19.41 -12.74 7.78
CA THR A 254 18.51 -12.74 6.62
C THR A 254 17.80 -11.39 6.56
N LEU A 255 17.94 -10.71 5.44
CA LEU A 255 17.29 -9.42 5.19
C LEU A 255 16.11 -9.62 4.24
N SER A 256 14.94 -9.13 4.62
CA SER A 256 13.71 -9.18 3.83
C SER A 256 13.25 -7.78 3.43
N ASP A 257 13.08 -7.52 2.14
CA ASP A 257 12.44 -6.29 1.64
C ASP A 257 10.92 -6.48 1.56
N THR A 258 10.16 -5.61 2.22
CA THR A 258 8.70 -5.72 2.32
C THR A 258 7.98 -4.69 1.44
N VAL A 259 6.66 -4.83 1.37
CA VAL A 259 5.78 -3.83 0.75
C VAL A 259 5.94 -2.50 1.49
N GLY A 260 5.95 -1.39 0.74
CA GLY A 260 5.93 -0.07 1.35
C GLY A 260 4.54 0.34 1.82
N PHE A 261 4.47 1.06 2.93
CA PHE A 261 3.22 1.58 3.47
C PHE A 261 2.85 2.94 2.88
N ILE A 262 1.56 3.26 2.92
CA ILE A 262 1.03 4.57 2.54
C ILE A 262 -0.03 4.98 3.57
N ARG A 263 -0.30 6.27 3.68
CA ARG A 263 -1.37 6.86 4.51
C ARG A 263 -2.72 6.31 4.09
N ASP A 264 -3.59 6.18 5.09
CA ASP A 264 -5.00 5.82 4.95
C ASP A 264 -5.19 4.51 4.15
N LEU A 265 -4.32 3.51 4.38
CA LEU A 265 -4.46 2.18 3.79
C LEU A 265 -5.80 1.56 4.24
N PRO A 266 -6.67 1.17 3.30
CA PRO A 266 -7.91 0.48 3.65
C PRO A 266 -7.63 -0.83 4.42
N HIS A 267 -8.34 -1.07 5.52
CA HIS A 267 -8.27 -2.32 6.30
C HIS A 267 -8.43 -3.58 5.42
N THR A 268 -9.32 -3.52 4.42
CA THR A 268 -9.50 -4.63 3.46
C THR A 268 -8.23 -4.97 2.68
N LEU A 269 -7.37 -3.98 2.39
CA LEU A 269 -6.07 -4.23 1.77
C LEU A 269 -5.10 -4.81 2.80
N ILE A 270 -5.06 -4.27 4.01
CA ILE A 270 -4.19 -4.79 5.08
C ILE A 270 -4.48 -6.28 5.33
N GLU A 271 -5.76 -6.67 5.41
CA GLU A 271 -6.18 -8.06 5.56
C GLU A 271 -5.73 -8.94 4.37
N ALA A 272 -5.94 -8.47 3.14
CA ALA A 272 -5.59 -9.24 1.94
C ALA A 272 -4.07 -9.40 1.75
N PHE A 273 -3.27 -8.43 2.22
CA PHE A 273 -1.82 -8.44 2.17
C PHE A 273 -1.17 -8.86 3.50
N LYS A 274 -1.94 -9.29 4.49
CA LYS A 274 -1.43 -9.73 5.80
C LYS A 274 -0.40 -10.85 5.65
N ALA A 275 -0.62 -11.79 4.73
CA ALA A 275 0.32 -12.89 4.47
C ALA A 275 1.63 -12.43 3.79
N THR A 276 1.64 -11.31 3.04
CA THR A 276 2.87 -10.68 2.55
C THR A 276 3.58 -9.82 3.59
N LEU A 277 2.83 -9.30 4.58
CA LEU A 277 3.35 -8.53 5.71
C LEU A 277 3.74 -9.40 6.92
N GLU A 278 3.41 -10.69 6.90
CA GLU A 278 3.69 -11.65 7.97
C GLU A 278 5.20 -11.78 8.25
N GLU A 279 6.04 -11.51 7.25
CA GLU A 279 7.50 -11.49 7.40
C GLU A 279 7.95 -10.40 8.40
N SER A 280 7.24 -9.26 8.45
CA SER A 280 7.51 -8.20 9.43
C SER A 280 7.14 -8.63 10.86
N VAL A 281 6.03 -9.34 11.02
CA VAL A 281 5.57 -9.85 12.33
C VAL A 281 6.55 -10.88 12.90
N GLN A 282 7.20 -11.65 12.03
CA GLN A 282 8.12 -12.72 12.42
C GLN A 282 9.58 -12.31 12.44
N ALA A 283 9.89 -11.06 12.10
CA ALA A 283 11.25 -10.55 12.19
C ALA A 283 11.70 -10.50 13.65
N ASP A 284 13.00 -10.68 13.86
CA ASP A 284 13.64 -10.44 15.15
C ASP A 284 13.97 -8.94 15.33
N LEU A 285 14.11 -8.23 14.20
CA LEU A 285 14.36 -6.79 14.15
C LEU A 285 13.70 -6.16 12.90
N LEU A 286 13.03 -5.03 13.09
CA LEU A 286 12.53 -4.18 12.01
C LEU A 286 13.52 -3.04 11.73
N LEU A 287 13.97 -2.92 10.49
CA LEU A 287 14.64 -1.71 9.99
C LEU A 287 13.58 -0.77 9.45
N HIS A 288 13.20 0.21 10.25
CA HIS A 288 12.20 1.20 9.87
C HIS A 288 12.88 2.34 9.10
N VAL A 289 12.81 2.27 7.77
CA VAL A 289 13.41 3.25 6.86
C VAL A 289 12.49 4.45 6.69
N VAL A 290 13.04 5.62 6.99
CA VAL A 290 12.35 6.92 6.99
C VAL A 290 13.01 7.84 5.97
N ASP A 291 12.24 8.53 5.14
CA ASP A 291 12.76 9.57 4.25
C ASP A 291 13.02 10.85 5.05
N SER A 292 14.27 11.11 5.42
CA SER A 292 14.63 12.29 6.23
C SER A 292 14.53 13.61 5.45
N ALA A 293 14.45 13.56 4.12
CA ALA A 293 14.28 14.74 3.29
C ALA A 293 12.81 15.19 3.19
N ASN A 294 11.87 14.36 3.68
CA ASN A 294 10.45 14.68 3.68
C ASN A 294 10.07 15.46 4.96
N PRO A 295 9.55 16.69 4.89
CA PRO A 295 9.17 17.46 6.09
C PRO A 295 8.14 16.76 7.00
N GLN A 296 7.36 15.82 6.48
CA GLN A 296 6.32 15.07 7.19
C GLN A 296 6.76 13.68 7.64
N TYR A 297 8.07 13.42 7.72
CA TYR A 297 8.56 12.10 8.07
C TYR A 297 8.02 11.59 9.42
N HIS A 298 7.69 12.47 10.36
CA HIS A 298 7.04 12.11 11.63
C HIS A 298 5.65 11.48 11.41
N GLU A 299 4.79 12.09 10.60
CA GLU A 299 3.47 11.54 10.27
C GLU A 299 3.57 10.19 9.53
N GLN A 300 4.62 10.03 8.71
CA GLN A 300 4.89 8.78 8.02
C GLN A 300 5.30 7.67 8.99
N ILE A 301 6.13 8.00 9.99
CA ILE A 301 6.49 7.07 11.07
C ILE A 301 5.22 6.62 11.81
N ASP A 302 4.36 7.57 12.19
CA ASP A 302 3.11 7.28 12.90
C ASP A 302 2.20 6.37 12.05
N SER A 303 2.02 6.71 10.77
CA SER A 303 1.23 5.89 9.83
C SER A 303 1.78 4.47 9.68
N VAL A 304 3.10 4.31 9.64
CA VAL A 304 3.74 2.98 9.59
C VAL A 304 3.49 2.23 10.90
N ASN A 305 3.64 2.88 12.04
CA ASN A 305 3.42 2.27 13.35
C ASN A 305 1.97 1.82 13.56
N GLU A 306 0.99 2.60 13.08
CA GLU A 306 -0.42 2.20 13.08
C GLU A 306 -0.64 0.90 12.31
N VAL A 307 -0.08 0.80 11.10
CA VAL A 307 -0.19 -0.43 10.28
C VAL A 307 0.56 -1.59 10.92
N LEU A 308 1.74 -1.36 11.50
CA LEU A 308 2.50 -2.39 12.23
C LEU A 308 1.70 -2.91 13.43
N ALA A 309 0.98 -2.05 14.15
CA ALA A 309 0.09 -2.45 15.23
C ALA A 309 -1.07 -3.32 14.73
N GLU A 310 -1.72 -2.93 13.62
CA GLU A 310 -2.85 -3.69 13.04
C GLU A 310 -2.45 -5.10 12.58
N ILE A 311 -1.23 -5.27 12.05
CA ILE A 311 -0.73 -6.59 11.65
C ILE A 311 -0.18 -7.41 12.82
N GLY A 312 -0.03 -6.82 14.02
CA GLY A 312 0.51 -7.47 15.22
C GLY A 312 2.04 -7.50 15.29
N ALA A 313 2.73 -6.54 14.66
CA ALA A 313 4.19 -6.41 14.66
C ALA A 313 4.71 -5.34 15.66
N SER A 314 3.86 -4.81 16.53
CA SER A 314 4.22 -3.73 17.46
C SER A 314 5.23 -4.12 18.53
N GLU A 315 5.32 -5.40 18.87
CA GLU A 315 6.25 -5.92 19.88
C GLU A 315 7.65 -6.19 19.31
N VAL A 316 7.80 -6.20 17.98
CA VAL A 316 9.09 -6.45 17.34
C VAL A 316 9.98 -5.22 17.52
N PRO A 317 11.23 -5.37 18.00
CA PRO A 317 12.17 -4.26 18.12
C PRO A 317 12.35 -3.53 16.80
N GLN A 318 12.41 -2.20 16.84
CA GLN A 318 12.61 -1.36 15.67
C GLN A 318 13.90 -0.55 15.79
N LEU A 319 14.66 -0.49 14.70
CA LEU A 319 15.75 0.48 14.50
C LEU A 319 15.30 1.49 13.44
N LEU A 320 15.21 2.76 13.82
CA LEU A 320 14.93 3.85 12.88
C LEU A 320 16.15 4.13 12.01
N VAL A 321 15.95 4.10 10.69
CA VAL A 321 16.97 4.37 9.67
C VAL A 321 16.53 5.61 8.89
N TYR A 322 17.06 6.77 9.25
CA TYR A 322 16.88 8.02 8.52
C TYR A 322 17.69 7.97 7.23
N ASN A 323 17.00 7.72 6.13
CA ASN A 323 17.58 7.60 4.80
C ASN A 323 17.44 8.89 4.00
N GLN A 324 18.23 9.01 2.93
CA GLN A 324 18.28 10.19 2.04
C GLN A 324 18.94 11.41 2.67
N VAL A 325 19.95 11.17 3.52
CA VAL A 325 20.68 12.24 4.19
C VAL A 325 21.33 13.23 3.21
N ASP A 326 21.72 12.73 2.03
CA ASP A 326 22.24 13.50 0.90
C ASP A 326 21.28 14.59 0.38
N ARG A 327 19.97 14.42 0.59
CA ARG A 327 18.95 15.41 0.24
C ARG A 327 18.52 16.28 1.41
N SER A 328 18.57 15.74 2.63
CA SER A 328 18.16 16.47 3.84
C SER A 328 19.24 17.40 4.42
N GLY A 329 20.50 17.27 3.96
CA GLY A 329 21.63 18.02 4.51
C GLY A 329 22.08 17.53 5.90
N LEU A 330 21.59 16.36 6.32
CA LEU A 330 22.06 15.67 7.53
C LEU A 330 23.36 14.92 7.20
N GLU A 331 24.22 14.77 8.20
CA GLU A 331 25.40 13.91 8.07
C GLU A 331 25.08 12.47 8.48
N PRO A 332 25.71 11.45 7.84
CA PRO A 332 25.60 10.07 8.26
C PRO A 332 26.17 9.89 9.68
N GLU A 333 25.38 9.30 10.57
CA GLU A 333 25.69 9.22 12.00
C GLU A 333 24.91 8.08 12.66
N ILE A 334 25.53 7.42 13.65
CA ILE A 334 24.82 6.54 14.60
C ILE A 334 24.47 7.38 15.83
N VAL A 335 23.18 7.54 16.11
CA VAL A 335 22.71 8.27 17.29
C VAL A 335 22.45 7.28 18.42
N ARG A 336 23.12 7.48 19.56
CA ARG A 336 22.97 6.67 20.78
C ARG A 336 22.39 7.50 21.93
N ASP A 337 21.74 6.84 22.88
CA ASP A 337 21.27 7.46 24.12
C ASP A 337 22.37 7.55 25.19
N SER A 338 22.02 8.08 26.38
CA SER A 338 22.94 8.22 27.50
C SER A 338 23.43 6.88 28.10
N HIS A 339 22.83 5.75 27.71
CA HIS A 339 23.21 4.40 28.12
C HIS A 339 23.87 3.62 26.97
N ASP A 340 24.36 4.33 25.94
CA ASP A 340 25.01 3.79 24.74
C ASP A 340 24.10 2.90 23.87
N LYS A 341 22.78 2.95 24.07
CA LYS A 341 21.82 2.22 23.24
C LYS A 341 21.58 3.00 21.95
N ILE A 342 21.65 2.30 20.82
CA ILE A 342 21.39 2.89 19.50
C ILE A 342 19.90 3.28 19.40
N LEU A 343 19.66 4.57 19.16
CA LEU A 343 18.33 5.14 18.96
C LEU A 343 17.93 5.13 17.49
N ASN A 344 18.82 5.61 16.62
CA ASN A 344 18.61 5.67 15.19
C ASN A 344 19.94 5.77 14.44
N ILE A 345 19.87 5.58 13.13
CA ILE A 345 21.02 5.72 12.24
C ILE A 345 20.64 6.54 11.01
N LYS A 346 21.52 7.43 10.61
CA LYS A 346 21.37 8.31 9.45
C LYS A 346 22.24 7.80 8.31
N VAL A 347 21.65 7.55 7.14
CA VAL A 347 22.32 6.94 5.98
C VAL A 347 21.86 7.56 4.66
N SER A 348 22.66 7.38 3.62
CA SER A 348 22.19 7.52 2.24
C SER A 348 22.31 6.19 1.52
N ALA A 349 21.18 5.54 1.28
CA ALA A 349 21.12 4.36 0.44
C ALA A 349 21.47 4.66 -1.03
N PHE A 350 21.39 5.91 -1.47
CA PHE A 350 21.70 6.32 -2.84
C PHE A 350 23.20 6.56 -3.06
N THR A 351 23.89 7.21 -2.13
CA THR A 351 25.35 7.43 -2.24
C THR A 351 26.14 6.29 -1.63
N GLY A 352 25.62 5.68 -0.56
CA GLY A 352 26.26 4.65 0.25
C GLY A 352 26.83 5.14 1.57
N ALA A 353 26.72 6.44 1.84
CA ALA A 353 27.19 7.03 3.08
C ALA A 353 26.43 6.42 4.29
N GLY A 354 27.16 6.05 5.34
CA GLY A 354 26.61 5.44 6.57
C GLY A 354 26.22 3.97 6.47
N ILE A 355 26.39 3.32 5.31
CA ILE A 355 25.97 1.92 5.13
C ILE A 355 26.90 0.94 5.82
N GLU A 356 28.20 1.20 5.90
CA GLU A 356 29.11 0.33 6.64
C GLU A 356 28.81 0.38 8.14
N ALA A 357 28.59 1.58 8.69
CA ALA A 357 28.11 1.78 10.05
C ALA A 357 26.80 1.01 10.33
N LEU A 358 25.85 1.02 9.38
CA LEU A 358 24.64 0.20 9.50
C LEU A 358 24.94 -1.31 9.53
N ARG A 359 25.91 -1.78 8.75
CA ARG A 359 26.32 -3.19 8.73
C ARG A 359 26.96 -3.60 10.06
N GLU A 360 27.77 -2.73 10.67
CA GLU A 360 28.36 -2.93 11.99
C GLU A 360 27.29 -3.04 13.09
N VAL A 361 26.31 -2.14 13.08
CA VAL A 361 25.16 -2.19 14.00
C VAL A 361 24.37 -3.49 13.86
N LEU A 362 24.14 -3.94 12.62
CA LEU A 362 23.47 -5.21 12.38
C LEU A 362 24.32 -6.41 12.81
N ALA A 363 25.65 -6.32 12.72
CA ALA A 363 26.56 -7.37 13.19
C ALA A 363 26.55 -7.46 14.72
N GLU A 364 26.54 -6.32 15.42
CA GLU A 364 26.35 -6.22 16.87
C GLU A 364 25.04 -6.89 17.30
N ALA A 365 23.91 -6.50 16.70
CA ALA A 365 22.60 -7.09 16.98
C ALA A 365 22.55 -8.60 16.69
N ALA A 366 23.18 -9.05 15.61
CA ALA A 366 23.21 -10.47 15.26
C ALA A 366 24.03 -11.29 16.28
N ARG A 367 25.11 -10.73 16.83
CA ARG A 367 25.91 -11.37 17.88
C ARG A 367 25.14 -11.49 19.18
N ASP A 368 24.42 -10.44 19.58
CA ASP A 368 23.61 -10.46 20.79
C ASP A 368 22.46 -11.46 20.69
N ALA A 369 21.80 -11.55 19.53
CA ALA A 369 20.78 -12.57 19.29
C ALA A 369 21.34 -14.00 19.25
N SER A 370 22.63 -14.17 18.93
CA SER A 370 23.31 -15.47 18.91
C SER A 370 23.86 -15.89 20.27
N ARG A 371 23.87 -15.00 21.29
CA ARG A 371 24.28 -15.37 22.64
C ARG A 371 23.21 -16.30 23.25
N PRO A 372 23.56 -17.54 23.63
CA PRO A 372 22.61 -18.39 24.35
C PRO A 372 22.20 -17.67 25.64
N LEU A 373 20.90 -17.65 25.94
CA LEU A 373 20.36 -17.26 27.24
C LEU A 373 21.16 -18.01 28.31
N GLN A 374 22.10 -17.33 28.96
CA GLN A 374 22.74 -17.88 30.14
C GLN A 374 21.63 -18.00 31.18
N THR A 375 21.19 -19.24 31.41
CA THR A 375 20.37 -19.61 32.54
C THR A 375 21.03 -19.03 33.79
N ALA A 376 20.40 -18.01 34.36
CA ALA A 376 20.69 -17.60 35.72
C ALA A 376 20.49 -18.82 36.61
N ALA A 377 21.58 -19.25 37.25
CA ALA A 377 21.60 -20.32 38.25
C ALA A 377 21.10 -19.79 39.60
#